data_AF-Q0VNN3-F1
#
_entry.id   AF-Q0VNN3-F1
#
_cell.length_a   1.000
_cell.length_b   1.000
_cell.length_c   1.000
_cell.angle_alpha   90.00
_cell.angle_beta   90.00
_cell.angle_gamma   90.00
#
_symmetry.space_group_name_H-M   'P 1'
#
loop_
_entity.id
_entity.type
_entity.pdbx_description
1 polymer ?
#
loop_
_entity_poly.entity_id
_entity_poly.type
_entity_poly.pdbx_seq_one_letter_code
_entity_poly.pdbx_strand_id
1 'polypeptide(L)'
;MSEGVLKGKLFCSIYKSRRKSGMYLYVDRQKGLKEVPEILMGQFGHAEHVTDMILNPTRPLARADVEQVMEKIREQGFYLQMPPPPDEDLFMADGHPDKPVRHDA
;
A
#
# COMPACT_ATOMS: atom_id res chain seq x y z
N MET A 1 6.43 -24.99 -12.25
CA MET A 1 5.19 -25.72 -11.91
C MET A 1 4.35 -24.86 -10.96
N SER A 2 3.43 -24.05 -11.49
CA SER A 2 2.30 -23.43 -10.74
C SER A 2 1.37 -22.54 -11.60
N GLU A 3 1.37 -22.65 -12.94
CA GLU A 3 0.45 -21.84 -13.80
C GLU A 3 -1.03 -22.27 -13.68
N GLY A 4 -1.32 -23.45 -13.11
CA GLY A 4 -2.65 -24.09 -13.24
C GLY A 4 -3.60 -24.00 -12.03
N VAL A 5 -3.11 -23.76 -10.81
CA VAL A 5 -3.92 -24.01 -9.59
C VAL A 5 -4.66 -22.76 -9.07
N LEU A 6 -4.27 -21.56 -9.49
CA LEU A 6 -4.87 -20.30 -9.02
C LEU A 6 -5.48 -19.46 -10.15
N LYS A 7 -6.26 -20.09 -11.04
CA LYS A 7 -7.05 -19.36 -12.04
C LYS A 7 -7.94 -18.33 -11.30
N GLY A 8 -7.57 -17.05 -11.34
CA GLY A 8 -8.25 -15.97 -10.62
C GLY A 8 -7.87 -15.76 -9.15
N LYS A 9 -6.87 -16.46 -8.59
CA LYS A 9 -6.40 -16.25 -7.21
C LYS A 9 -4.90 -15.88 -7.20
N LEU A 10 -4.41 -15.24 -6.13
CA LEU A 10 -2.99 -14.91 -5.97
C LEU A 10 -2.61 -15.01 -4.49
N PHE A 11 -1.58 -15.79 -4.15
CA PHE A 11 -1.10 -15.85 -2.77
C PHE A 11 -0.12 -14.69 -2.54
N CYS A 12 -0.56 -13.72 -1.74
CA CYS A 12 0.10 -12.43 -1.56
C CYS A 12 0.69 -12.32 -0.15
N SER A 13 1.89 -11.75 -0.04
CA SER A 13 2.43 -11.25 1.22
C SER A 13 2.23 -9.73 1.28
N ILE A 14 1.84 -9.22 2.45
CA ILE A 14 1.65 -7.78 2.70
C ILE A 14 2.72 -7.30 3.66
N TYR A 15 3.39 -6.21 3.29
CA TYR A 15 4.38 -5.53 4.11
C TYR A 15 3.94 -4.11 4.39
N LYS A 16 4.21 -3.60 5.60
CA LYS A 16 4.02 -2.19 5.96
C LYS A 16 5.35 -1.47 6.05
N SER A 17 5.34 -0.18 5.75
CA SER A 17 6.49 0.69 6.00
C SER A 17 6.57 1.03 7.49
N ARG A 18 7.76 0.93 8.09
CA ARG A 18 8.04 1.49 9.43
C ARG A 18 8.21 3.02 9.42
N ARG A 19 8.41 3.64 8.26
CA ARG A 19 8.64 5.09 8.11
C ARG A 19 7.34 5.87 7.86
N LYS A 20 6.45 5.30 7.06
CA LYS A 20 5.21 5.97 6.62
C LYS A 20 4.00 5.12 7.02
N SER A 21 3.32 5.55 8.08
CA SER A 21 2.09 4.92 8.54
C SER A 21 1.05 4.87 7.43
N GLY A 22 0.41 3.70 7.25
CA GLY A 22 -0.59 3.51 6.20
C GLY A 22 -0.03 3.17 4.81
N MET A 23 1.30 3.14 4.62
CA MET A 23 1.94 2.71 3.38
C MET A 23 2.19 1.20 3.39
N TYR A 24 1.74 0.50 2.34
CA TYR A 24 1.85 -0.96 2.24
C TYR A 24 2.35 -1.42 0.87
N LEU A 25 3.10 -2.51 0.85
CA LEU A 25 3.48 -3.26 -0.35
C LEU A 25 2.78 -4.61 -0.36
N TYR A 26 2.20 -4.95 -1.50
CA TYR A 26 1.60 -6.25 -1.79
C TYR A 26 2.46 -6.92 -2.86
N VAL A 27 2.88 -8.16 -2.63
CA VAL A 27 3.76 -8.91 -3.53
C VAL A 27 3.34 -10.38 -3.61
N ASP A 28 3.70 -11.07 -4.69
CA ASP A 28 3.57 -12.52 -4.75
C ASP A 28 4.39 -13.17 -3.63
N ARG A 29 3.77 -14.07 -2.85
CA ARG A 29 4.40 -14.68 -1.67
C ARG A 29 5.64 -15.51 -2.00
N GLN A 30 5.74 -16.07 -3.20
CA GLN A 30 6.91 -16.85 -3.62
C GLN A 30 8.07 -15.93 -4.00
N LYS A 31 7.77 -14.79 -4.62
CA LYS A 31 8.78 -13.82 -5.07
C LYS A 31 9.23 -12.88 -3.95
N GLY A 32 8.33 -12.52 -3.04
CA GLY A 32 8.58 -11.57 -1.97
C GLY A 32 8.97 -10.20 -2.52
N LEU A 33 9.86 -9.49 -1.82
CA LEU A 33 10.27 -8.13 -2.19
C LEU A 33 11.30 -8.06 -3.34
N LYS A 34 11.64 -9.20 -3.98
CA LYS A 34 12.72 -9.27 -4.98
C LYS A 34 12.45 -8.46 -6.26
N GLU A 35 11.19 -8.30 -6.63
CA GLU A 35 10.77 -7.55 -7.82
C GLU A 35 10.45 -6.07 -7.51
N VAL A 36 10.59 -5.65 -6.25
CA VAL A 36 10.33 -4.25 -5.87
C VAL A 36 11.57 -3.40 -6.19
N PRO A 37 11.44 -2.32 -6.99
CA PRO A 37 12.58 -1.47 -7.35
C PRO A 37 13.29 -0.89 -6.12
N GLU A 38 14.62 -0.84 -6.17
CA GLU A 38 15.45 -0.35 -5.05
C GLU A 38 15.12 1.10 -4.65
N ILE A 39 14.82 1.96 -5.64
CA ILE A 39 14.41 3.35 -5.39
C ILE A 39 13.14 3.39 -4.52
N LEU A 40 12.17 2.53 -4.83
CA LEU A 40 10.93 2.44 -4.05
C LEU A 40 11.22 1.87 -2.66
N MET A 41 12.04 0.83 -2.56
CA MET A 41 12.46 0.28 -1.27
C MET A 41 13.19 1.32 -0.40
N GLY A 42 14.00 2.19 -1.00
CA GLY A 42 14.66 3.30 -0.30
C GLY A 42 13.66 4.29 0.32
N GLN A 43 12.59 4.62 -0.41
CA GLN A 43 11.51 5.46 0.10
C GLN A 43 10.62 4.74 1.12
N PHE A 44 10.34 3.45 0.90
CA PHE A 44 9.55 2.61 1.77
C PHE A 44 10.25 2.34 3.11
N GLY A 45 11.58 2.27 3.11
CA GLY A 45 12.38 1.95 4.29
C GLY A 45 12.27 0.49 4.70
N HIS A 46 12.38 0.23 6.00
CA HIS A 46 12.26 -1.13 6.53
C HIS A 46 10.82 -1.64 6.31
N ALA A 47 10.71 -2.69 5.49
CA ALA A 47 9.48 -3.43 5.28
C ALA A 47 9.25 -4.43 6.42
N GLU A 48 8.15 -4.31 7.14
CA GLU A 48 7.72 -5.27 8.16
C GLU A 48 6.61 -6.14 7.57
N HIS A 49 6.78 -7.46 7.60
CA HIS A 49 5.73 -8.39 7.18
C HIS A 49 4.52 -8.25 8.10
N VAL A 50 3.32 -8.17 7.52
CA VAL A 50 2.05 -8.02 8.23
C VAL A 50 1.28 -9.32 8.22
N THR A 51 1.05 -9.87 7.02
CA THR A 51 0.27 -11.09 6.85
C THR A 51 0.48 -11.68 5.47
N ASP A 52 0.18 -12.97 5.34
CA ASP A 52 0.02 -13.65 4.06
C ASP A 52 -1.47 -13.93 3.83
N MET A 53 -1.96 -13.68 2.62
CA MET A 53 -3.36 -13.93 2.28
C MET A 53 -3.57 -14.28 0.80
N ILE A 54 -4.66 -14.99 0.52
CA ILE A 54 -5.08 -15.27 -0.86
C ILE A 54 -5.97 -14.11 -1.33
N LEU A 55 -5.51 -13.39 -2.34
CA LEU A 55 -6.31 -12.43 -3.10
C LEU A 55 -7.22 -13.19 -4.08
N ASN A 56 -8.47 -12.75 -4.16
CA ASN A 56 -9.52 -13.32 -4.97
C ASN A 56 -10.51 -12.19 -5.33
N PRO A 57 -10.92 -12.02 -6.59
CA PRO A 57 -11.93 -11.03 -6.99
C PRO A 57 -13.22 -11.09 -6.18
N THR A 58 -13.62 -12.27 -5.67
CA THR A 58 -14.83 -12.41 -4.84
C THR A 58 -14.65 -11.93 -3.39
N ARG A 59 -13.46 -11.47 -2.99
CA ARG A 59 -13.16 -10.97 -1.64
C ARG A 59 -12.47 -9.60 -1.74
N PRO A 60 -13.23 -8.50 -1.59
CA PRO A 60 -12.67 -7.16 -1.74
C PRO A 60 -11.69 -6.83 -0.60
N LEU A 61 -10.74 -5.92 -0.89
CA LEU A 61 -9.85 -5.32 0.10
C LEU A 61 -10.49 -4.02 0.63
N ALA A 62 -10.13 -3.63 1.85
CA ALA A 62 -10.73 -2.44 2.49
C ALA A 62 -10.27 -1.11 1.90
N ARG A 63 -9.08 -1.07 1.27
CA ARG A 63 -8.40 0.18 0.88
C ARG A 63 -7.86 0.20 -0.55
N ALA A 64 -8.04 -0.89 -1.29
CA ALA A 64 -7.52 -1.04 -2.65
C ALA A 64 -8.47 -1.91 -3.46
N ASP A 65 -8.47 -1.73 -4.78
CA ASP A 65 -9.19 -2.62 -5.68
C ASP A 65 -8.43 -3.95 -5.81
N VAL A 66 -9.08 -5.07 -5.49
CA VAL A 66 -8.42 -6.38 -5.46
C VAL A 66 -7.99 -6.84 -6.86
N GLU A 67 -8.73 -6.52 -7.91
CA GLU A 67 -8.39 -6.91 -9.28
C GLU A 67 -7.19 -6.12 -9.77
N GLN A 68 -7.17 -4.80 -9.52
CA GLN A 68 -6.03 -3.93 -9.84
C GLN A 68 -4.77 -4.36 -9.07
N VAL A 69 -4.89 -4.70 -7.78
CA VAL A 69 -3.75 -5.21 -7.00
C VAL A 69 -3.20 -6.49 -7.64
N MET A 70 -4.06 -7.43 -8.00
CA MET A 70 -3.66 -8.70 -8.61
C MET A 70 -3.05 -8.51 -10.00
N GLU A 71 -3.59 -7.61 -10.82
CA GLU A 71 -3.04 -7.23 -12.12
C GLU A 71 -1.63 -6.64 -11.95
N LYS A 72 -1.46 -5.63 -11.10
CA LYS A 72 -0.15 -5.00 -10.87
C LYS A 72 0.90 -5.96 -10.32
N ILE A 73 0.53 -6.85 -9.39
CA ILE A 73 1.49 -7.87 -8.90
C ILE A 73 1.92 -8.81 -10.04
N ARG A 74 1.03 -9.17 -10.96
CA ARG A 74 1.38 -10.04 -12.10
C ARG A 74 2.23 -9.32 -13.15
N GLU A 75 1.91 -8.05 -13.44
CA GLU A 75 2.59 -7.26 -14.47
C GLU A 75 3.98 -6.79 -14.04
N GLN A 76 4.10 -6.25 -12.83
CA GLN A 76 5.30 -5.54 -12.35
C GLN A 76 5.85 -6.09 -11.03
N GLY A 77 5.27 -7.17 -10.49
CA GLY A 77 5.77 -7.85 -9.30
C GLY A 77 5.28 -7.31 -7.95
N PHE A 78 4.68 -6.12 -7.93
CA PHE A 78 4.17 -5.50 -6.69
C PHE A 78 3.02 -4.52 -6.92
N TYR A 79 2.25 -4.27 -5.87
CA TYR A 79 1.33 -3.12 -5.75
C TYR A 79 1.69 -2.29 -4.52
N LEU A 80 1.69 -0.97 -4.67
CA LEU A 80 1.98 -0.02 -3.60
C LEU A 80 0.71 0.73 -3.20
N GLN A 81 0.30 0.55 -1.95
CA GLN A 81 -0.73 1.38 -1.32
C GLN A 81 -0.07 2.57 -0.62
N MET A 82 -0.45 3.78 -1.02
CA MET A 82 -0.01 5.00 -0.36
C MET A 82 -0.72 5.21 0.99
N PRO A 83 -0.11 5.93 1.95
CA PRO A 83 -0.83 6.47 3.08
C PRO A 83 -2.10 7.21 2.63
N PRO A 84 -3.16 7.24 3.46
CA PRO A 84 -4.26 8.15 3.20
C PRO A 84 -3.74 9.60 3.22
N PRO A 85 -4.37 10.52 2.49
CA PRO A 85 -4.10 11.94 2.69
C PRO A 85 -4.38 12.31 4.17
N PRO A 86 -3.67 13.31 4.72
CA PRO A 86 -4.03 13.89 6.01
C PRO A 86 -5.48 14.40 6.00
N ASP A 87 -6.15 14.41 7.15
CA ASP A 87 -7.46 15.05 7.28
C ASP A 87 -7.36 16.54 6.91
N GLU A 88 -8.23 16.99 6.01
CA GLU A 88 -8.28 18.39 5.58
C GLU A 88 -8.58 19.33 6.76
N ASP A 89 -9.40 18.88 7.71
CA ASP A 89 -9.75 19.63 8.93
C ASP A 89 -8.52 19.93 9.80
N LEU A 90 -7.53 19.04 9.83
CA LEU A 90 -6.29 19.27 10.57
C LEU A 90 -5.42 20.36 9.93
N PHE A 91 -5.50 20.51 8.60
CA PHE A 91 -4.81 21.56 7.85
C PHE A 91 -5.54 22.91 7.95
N MET A 92 -6.85 22.89 8.18
CA MET A 92 -7.71 24.07 8.25
C MET A 92 -8.00 24.55 9.68
N ALA A 93 -7.53 23.85 10.71
CA ALA A 93 -7.69 24.27 12.10
C ALA A 93 -7.05 25.65 12.33
N ASP A 94 -7.79 26.56 12.97
CA ASP A 94 -7.27 27.86 13.39
C ASP A 94 -5.99 27.69 14.22
N GLY A 95 -4.91 28.35 13.80
CA GLY A 95 -3.57 28.20 14.40
C GLY A 95 -2.57 27.38 13.58
N HIS A 96 -2.94 26.88 12.40
CA HIS A 96 -1.97 26.31 11.47
C HIS A 96 -1.00 27.39 10.94
N PRO A 97 0.31 27.12 10.80
CA PRO A 97 1.31 28.12 10.36
C PRO A 97 0.99 28.83 9.03
N ASP A 98 0.26 28.18 8.11
CA ASP A 98 -0.16 28.76 6.83
C ASP A 98 -1.45 29.61 6.91
N LYS A 99 -2.13 29.65 8.07
CA LYS A 99 -3.25 30.55 8.36
C LYS A 99 -3.15 31.08 9.80
N PRO A 100 -2.30 32.08 10.07
CA PRO A 100 -2.30 32.73 11.38
C PRO A 100 -3.69 33.29 11.68
N VAL A 101 -4.12 33.10 12.93
CA VAL A 101 -5.36 33.65 13.48
C VAL A 101 -5.43 35.13 13.10
N ARG A 102 -6.50 35.50 12.39
CA ARG A 102 -6.81 36.91 12.17
C ARG A 102 -7.21 37.44 13.53
N HIS A 103 -6.38 38.29 14.12
CA HIS A 103 -6.81 39.07 15.27
C HIS A 103 -7.82 40.09 14.74
N ASP A 104 -9.09 39.78 14.93
CA ASP A 104 -10.17 40.73 14.77
C ASP A 104 -9.87 41.90 15.74
N ALA A 105 -9.81 43.11 15.18
CA ALA A 105 -9.30 44.33 15.80
C ALA A 105 -10.00 44.74 17.11
#